data_AF-A0A2I0UIV7-F1
#
_entry.id   AF-A0A2I0UIV7-F1
#
_cell.length_a   1.000
_cell.length_b   1.000
_cell.length_c   1.000
_cell.angle_alpha   90.00
_cell.angle_beta   90.00
_cell.angle_gamma   90.00
#
_symmetry.space_group_name_H-M   'P 1'
#
loop_
_entity.id
_entity.type
_entity.pdbx_description
1 polymer ?
#
loop_
_entity_poly.entity_id
_entity_poly.type
_entity_poly.pdbx_seq_one_letter_code
_entity_poly.pdbx_strand_id
1 'polypeptide(L)'
;MSEIRKVVQALEQTAREILTLLQGVHQGAGFQDIEADRERGFHLDIEDYLSGVLTLASELARLAVNSVTAGDYSRPLRISTFINELDSGFRLLNLKNDSLRKRYDGLKYDVKKIEEVVYDLSIRGLNKEATVSAGGEK
;
A
#
# COMPACT_ATOMS: atom_id res chain seq x y z
N MET A 1 -16.14 -3.40 35.09
CA MET A 1 -15.48 -2.07 35.22
C MET A 1 -13.95 -2.15 35.14
N SER A 2 -13.30 -3.12 35.79
CA SER A 2 -11.83 -3.30 35.73
C SER A 2 -11.32 -3.69 34.34
N GLU A 3 -12.01 -4.54 33.59
CA GLU A 3 -11.62 -4.94 32.23
C GLU A 3 -11.68 -3.79 31.23
N ILE A 4 -12.74 -2.98 31.25
CA ILE A 4 -12.88 -1.81 30.38
C ILE A 4 -11.71 -0.84 30.60
N ARG A 5 -11.33 -0.59 31.86
CA ARG A 5 -10.19 0.30 32.17
C ARG A 5 -8.88 -0.25 31.63
N LYS A 6 -8.65 -1.57 31.70
CA LYS A 6 -7.46 -2.21 31.13
C LYS A 6 -7.40 -2.09 29.60
N VAL A 7 -8.53 -2.31 28.92
CA VAL A 7 -8.62 -2.16 27.46
C VAL A 7 -8.36 -0.72 27.04
N VAL A 8 -8.93 0.25 27.76
CA VAL A 8 -8.70 1.68 27.49
C VAL A 8 -7.21 2.04 27.69
N GLN A 9 -6.58 1.56 28.77
CA GLN A 9 -5.16 1.80 29.00
C GLN A 9 -4.27 1.22 27.90
N ALA A 10 -4.56 -0.01 27.43
CA ALA A 10 -3.84 -0.61 26.32
C ALA A 10 -4.00 0.21 25.03
N LEU A 11 -5.24 0.63 24.72
CA LEU A 11 -5.52 1.45 23.55
C LEU A 11 -4.79 2.81 23.58
N GLU A 12 -4.78 3.48 24.73
CA GLU A 12 -4.08 4.75 24.91
C GLU A 12 -2.55 4.60 24.81
N GLN A 13 -2.01 3.46 25.23
CA GLN A 13 -0.59 3.15 25.11
C GLN A 13 -0.22 2.93 23.64
N THR A 14 -0.97 2.08 22.92
CA THR A 14 -0.77 1.84 21.49
C THR A 14 -0.91 3.13 20.67
N ALA A 15 -1.88 3.99 20.99
CA ALA A 15 -2.04 5.28 20.31
C ALA A 15 -0.83 6.21 20.50
N ARG A 16 -0.22 6.24 21.69
CA ARG A 16 0.99 7.02 21.97
C ARG A 16 2.20 6.50 21.20
N GLU A 17 2.35 5.19 21.13
CA GLU A 17 3.41 4.54 20.36
C GLU A 17 3.28 4.86 18.86
N ILE A 18 2.08 4.71 18.29
CA ILE A 18 1.79 5.06 16.89
C ILE A 18 2.12 6.54 16.62
N LEU A 19 1.70 7.46 17.50
CA LEU A 19 1.97 8.88 17.32
C LEU A 19 3.47 9.18 17.32
N THR A 20 4.22 8.56 18.23
CA THR A 20 5.68 8.73 18.34
C THR A 20 6.37 8.25 17.06
N LEU A 21 5.93 7.11 16.52
CA LEU A 21 6.43 6.59 15.24
C LEU A 21 6.16 7.54 14.07
N LEU A 22 4.92 8.00 13.94
CA LEU A 22 4.53 8.91 12.86
C LEU A 22 5.33 10.22 12.92
N GLN A 23 5.60 10.72 14.12
CA GLN A 23 6.45 11.89 14.34
C GLN A 23 7.91 11.63 13.94
N GLY A 24 8.47 10.46 14.29
CA GLY A 24 9.84 10.07 13.89
C GLY A 24 10.02 9.97 12.37
N VAL A 25 9.02 9.39 11.68
CA VAL A 25 9.00 9.34 10.21
C VAL A 25 8.94 10.74 9.61
N HIS A 26 8.12 11.64 10.17
CA HIS A 26 7.98 13.02 9.67
C HIS A 26 9.24 13.86 9.93
N GLN A 27 9.93 13.67 11.06
CA GLN A 27 11.10 14.49 11.45
C GLN A 27 12.43 14.01 10.85
N GLY A 28 12.43 12.99 10.00
CA GLY A 28 13.60 12.60 9.19
C GLY A 28 14.53 11.57 9.84
N ALA A 29 14.31 11.19 11.11
CA ALA A 29 14.96 10.02 11.72
C ALA A 29 14.42 8.69 11.14
N GLY A 30 13.22 8.72 10.54
CA GLY A 30 12.63 7.56 9.90
C GLY A 30 12.29 6.47 10.92
N PHE A 31 12.62 5.22 10.60
CA PHE A 31 12.40 4.06 11.45
C PHE A 31 13.63 3.70 12.32
N GLN A 32 14.66 4.56 12.37
CA GLN A 32 15.94 4.23 13.02
C GLN A 32 15.85 4.17 14.55
N ASP A 33 14.93 4.93 15.15
CA ASP A 33 14.73 4.99 16.60
C ASP A 33 13.65 4.00 17.11
N ILE A 34 13.23 3.05 16.27
CA ILE A 34 12.24 2.04 16.67
C ILE A 34 12.94 0.94 17.46
N GLU A 35 12.55 0.79 18.72
CA GLU A 35 13.04 -0.31 19.55
C GLU A 35 12.58 -1.64 18.96
N ALA A 36 13.55 -2.43 18.46
CA ALA A 36 13.30 -3.71 17.78
C ALA A 36 12.85 -4.83 18.74
N ASP A 37 12.96 -4.61 20.05
CA ASP A 37 12.47 -5.54 21.05
C ASP A 37 10.93 -5.48 21.09
N ARG A 38 10.31 -6.61 20.76
CA ARG A 38 8.85 -6.81 20.70
C ARG A 38 8.15 -6.46 22.02
N GLU A 39 8.83 -6.59 23.16
CA GLU A 39 8.28 -6.33 24.49
C GLU A 39 8.45 -4.86 24.93
N ARG A 40 9.27 -4.08 24.22
CA ARG A 40 9.65 -2.71 24.63
C ARG A 40 9.29 -1.62 23.62
N GLY A 41 9.02 -2.00 22.37
CA GLY A 41 8.68 -1.09 21.30
C GLY A 41 7.38 -1.46 20.58
N PHE A 42 6.98 -0.58 19.65
CA PHE A 42 5.89 -0.88 18.74
C PHE A 42 6.31 -2.03 17.82
N HIS A 43 5.52 -3.10 17.85
CA HIS A 43 5.71 -4.25 16.98
C HIS A 43 4.54 -4.37 16.01
N LEU A 44 4.86 -4.45 14.72
CA LEU A 44 3.89 -4.76 13.68
C LEU A 44 3.95 -6.25 13.38
N ASP A 45 2.84 -6.95 13.60
CA ASP A 45 2.75 -8.36 13.19
C ASP A 45 2.87 -8.45 11.65
N ILE A 46 3.44 -9.55 11.16
CA ILE A 46 3.55 -9.83 9.73
C ILE A 46 2.14 -9.87 9.11
N GLU A 47 1.14 -10.42 9.80
CA GLU A 47 -0.23 -10.45 9.28
C GLU A 47 -0.82 -9.04 9.13
N ASP A 48 -0.53 -8.14 10.08
CA ASP A 48 -0.97 -6.75 10.04
C ASP A 48 -0.26 -5.97 8.93
N TYR A 49 1.05 -6.19 8.77
CA TYR A 49 1.83 -5.62 7.67
C TYR A 49 1.26 -6.04 6.31
N LEU A 50 1.09 -7.34 6.08
CA LEU A 50 0.55 -7.87 4.82
C LEU A 50 -0.88 -7.39 4.58
N SER A 51 -1.72 -7.30 5.62
CA SER A 51 -3.06 -6.74 5.52
C SER A 51 -3.06 -5.24 5.15
N GLY A 52 -2.12 -4.48 5.71
CA GLY A 52 -1.90 -3.07 5.38
C GLY A 52 -1.44 -2.89 3.93
N VAL A 53 -0.54 -3.74 3.45
CA VAL A 53 -0.07 -3.72 2.06
C VAL A 53 -1.20 -4.05 1.06
N LEU A 54 -2.09 -5.00 1.38
CA LEU A 54 -3.28 -5.24 0.56
C LEU A 54 -4.24 -4.05 0.55
N THR A 55 -4.35 -3.32 1.67
CA THR A 55 -5.15 -2.10 1.75
C THR A 55 -4.54 -0.98 0.90
N LEU A 56 -3.19 -0.86 0.91
CA LEU A 56 -2.47 0.06 0.02
C LEU A 56 -2.78 -0.24 -1.46
N ALA A 57 -2.85 -1.51 -1.85
CA ALA A 57 -3.18 -1.88 -3.22
C ALA A 57 -4.54 -1.33 -3.68
N SER A 58 -5.56 -1.41 -2.82
CA SER A 58 -6.89 -0.85 -3.11
C SER A 58 -6.87 0.69 -3.20
N GLU A 59 -6.08 1.35 -2.36
CA GLU A 59 -5.90 2.81 -2.42
C GLU A 59 -5.15 3.24 -3.69
N LEU A 60 -4.18 2.45 -4.15
CA LEU A 60 -3.48 2.67 -5.42
C LEU A 60 -4.41 2.50 -6.63
N ALA A 61 -5.34 1.53 -6.59
CA ALA A 61 -6.35 1.40 -7.64
C ALA A 61 -7.27 2.63 -7.72
N ARG A 62 -7.62 3.24 -6.58
CA ARG A 62 -8.33 4.52 -6.55
C ARG A 62 -7.46 5.67 -7.08
N LEU A 63 -6.20 5.71 -6.67
CA LEU A 63 -5.24 6.72 -7.13
C LEU A 63 -5.04 6.67 -8.64
N ALA A 64 -4.98 5.48 -9.24
CA ALA A 64 -4.84 5.31 -10.69
C ALA A 64 -5.98 6.03 -11.43
N VAL A 65 -7.23 5.81 -11.03
CA VAL A 65 -8.39 6.51 -11.62
C VAL A 65 -8.27 8.02 -11.44
N ASN A 66 -8.01 8.48 -10.21
CA ASN A 66 -7.90 9.91 -9.91
C ASN A 66 -6.77 10.59 -10.68
N SER A 67 -5.65 9.89 -10.90
CA SER A 67 -4.51 10.42 -11.65
C SER A 67 -4.84 10.66 -13.12
N VAL A 68 -5.63 9.78 -13.75
CA VAL A 68 -6.15 9.99 -15.10
C VAL A 68 -7.07 11.19 -15.15
N THR A 69 -7.97 11.35 -14.18
CA THR A 69 -8.84 12.53 -14.08
C THR A 69 -8.04 13.82 -13.92
N ALA A 70 -6.90 13.77 -13.23
CA ALA A 70 -5.97 14.89 -13.07
C ALA A 70 -5.03 15.11 -14.28
N GLY A 71 -5.17 14.33 -15.35
CA GLY A 71 -4.34 14.45 -16.56
C GLY A 71 -2.97 13.77 -16.48
N ASP A 72 -2.69 13.03 -15.41
CA ASP A 72 -1.45 12.25 -15.28
C ASP A 72 -1.66 10.81 -15.77
N TYR A 73 -1.32 10.58 -17.03
CA TYR A 73 -1.45 9.29 -17.68
C TYR A 73 -0.26 8.36 -17.44
N SER A 74 0.81 8.84 -16.80
CA SER A 74 2.01 8.04 -16.51
C SER A 74 1.88 7.23 -15.22
N ARG A 75 1.22 7.80 -14.20
CA ARG A 75 1.01 7.17 -12.90
C ARG A 75 0.28 5.83 -12.97
N PRO A 76 -0.82 5.65 -13.74
CA PRO A 76 -1.51 4.37 -13.84
C PRO A 76 -0.62 3.23 -14.33
N LEU A 77 0.30 3.50 -15.26
CA LEU A 77 1.25 2.49 -15.75
C LEU A 77 2.21 2.06 -14.64
N ARG A 78 2.78 3.03 -13.90
CA ARG A 78 3.67 2.75 -12.77
C ARG A 78 2.96 1.95 -11.67
N ILE A 79 1.71 2.32 -11.38
CA ILE A 79 0.87 1.61 -10.41
C ILE A 79 0.60 0.18 -10.88
N SER A 80 0.29 -0.02 -12.17
CA SER A 80 0.06 -1.36 -12.75
C SER A 80 1.29 -2.26 -12.60
N THR A 81 2.50 -1.76 -12.90
CA THR A 81 3.73 -2.53 -12.71
C THR A 81 3.92 -2.93 -11.25
N PHE A 82 3.80 -1.97 -10.32
CA PHE A 82 3.96 -2.24 -8.89
C PHE A 82 2.95 -3.26 -8.35
N ILE A 83 1.69 -3.16 -8.76
CA ILE A 83 0.62 -4.06 -8.30
C ILE A 83 0.82 -5.49 -8.84
N ASN A 84 1.35 -5.65 -10.05
CA ASN A 84 1.68 -6.95 -10.61
C ASN A 84 2.88 -7.61 -9.91
N GLU A 85 3.90 -6.82 -9.54
CA GLU A 85 4.99 -7.29 -8.68
C GLU A 85 4.48 -7.71 -7.30
N LEU A 86 3.54 -6.94 -6.75
CA LEU A 86 2.92 -7.23 -5.46
C LEU A 86 2.11 -8.53 -5.50
N ASP A 87 1.24 -8.70 -6.51
CA ASP A 87 0.47 -9.94 -6.72
C ASP A 87 1.40 -11.15 -6.83
N SER A 88 2.49 -11.02 -7.60
CA SER A 88 3.51 -12.05 -7.72
C SER A 88 4.14 -12.40 -6.38
N GLY A 89 4.46 -11.40 -5.55
CA GLY A 89 4.96 -11.58 -4.20
C GLY A 89 3.98 -12.34 -3.29
N PHE A 90 2.70 -11.95 -3.29
CA PHE A 90 1.68 -12.60 -2.47
C PHE A 90 1.41 -14.06 -2.89
N ARG A 91 1.51 -14.38 -4.18
CA ARG A 91 1.41 -15.78 -4.67
C ARG A 91 2.47 -16.69 -4.05
N LEU A 92 3.67 -16.17 -3.80
CA LEU A 92 4.77 -16.95 -3.21
C LEU A 92 4.55 -17.26 -1.72
N LEU A 93 3.76 -16.45 -1.01
CA LEU A 93 3.56 -16.58 0.44
C LEU A 93 2.70 -17.78 0.85
N ASN A 94 2.06 -18.48 -0.10
CA ASN A 94 1.24 -19.68 0.12
C ASN A 94 0.38 -19.61 1.40
N LEU A 95 -0.41 -18.54 1.50
CA LEU A 95 -1.13 -18.16 2.71
C LEU A 95 -2.10 -19.26 3.18
N LYS A 96 -1.91 -19.71 4.43
CA LYS A 96 -2.79 -20.68 5.10
C LYS A 96 -3.85 -20.02 5.99
N ASN A 97 -3.72 -18.73 6.29
CA ASN A 97 -4.62 -17.97 7.17
C ASN A 97 -5.89 -17.55 6.42
N ASP A 98 -7.06 -17.81 7.01
CA ASP A 98 -8.36 -17.56 6.37
C ASP A 98 -8.68 -16.06 6.19
N SER A 99 -8.31 -15.23 7.17
CA SER A 99 -8.49 -13.76 7.17
C SER A 99 -7.70 -13.07 6.05
N LEU A 100 -6.38 -13.27 6.03
CA LEU A 100 -5.47 -12.64 5.08
C LEU A 100 -5.72 -13.16 3.66
N ARG A 101 -6.04 -14.45 3.51
CA ARG A 101 -6.40 -15.03 2.22
C ARG A 101 -7.65 -14.39 1.63
N LYS A 102 -8.70 -14.17 2.43
CA LYS A 102 -9.92 -13.45 1.98
C LYS A 102 -9.61 -12.04 1.49
N ARG A 103 -8.70 -11.32 2.17
CA ARG A 103 -8.25 -10.00 1.72
C ARG A 103 -7.46 -10.07 0.41
N TYR A 104 -6.55 -11.03 0.32
CA TYR A 104 -5.76 -11.26 -0.90
C TYR A 104 -6.64 -11.65 -2.09
N ASP A 105 -7.69 -12.45 -1.89
CA ASP A 105 -8.67 -12.78 -2.94
C ASP A 105 -9.38 -11.52 -3.51
N GLY A 106 -9.39 -10.42 -2.75
CA GLY A 106 -9.86 -9.11 -3.17
C GLY A 106 -8.92 -8.41 -4.16
N LEU A 107 -7.61 -8.68 -4.10
CA LEU A 107 -6.59 -8.00 -4.91
C LEU A 107 -6.85 -8.12 -6.41
N LYS A 108 -7.39 -9.25 -6.87
CA LYS A 108 -7.71 -9.47 -8.29
C LYS A 108 -8.67 -8.43 -8.86
N TYR A 109 -9.56 -7.86 -8.03
CA TYR A 109 -10.50 -6.83 -8.47
C TYR A 109 -9.78 -5.48 -8.64
N ASP A 110 -8.83 -5.18 -7.76
CA ASP A 110 -7.99 -3.98 -7.86
C ASP A 110 -7.06 -4.06 -9.09
N VAL A 111 -6.42 -5.21 -9.31
CA VAL A 111 -5.61 -5.51 -10.50
C VAL A 111 -6.42 -5.26 -11.76
N LYS A 112 -7.60 -5.90 -11.87
CA LYS A 112 -8.48 -5.75 -13.03
C LYS A 112 -8.86 -4.29 -13.29
N LYS A 113 -9.20 -3.55 -12.24
CA LYS A 113 -9.57 -2.14 -12.35
C LYS A 113 -8.40 -1.29 -12.89
N ILE A 114 -7.18 -1.53 -12.42
CA ILE A 114 -5.99 -0.82 -12.89
C ILE A 114 -5.68 -1.20 -14.35
N GLU A 115 -5.80 -2.47 -14.71
CA GLU A 115 -5.61 -2.94 -16.08
C GLU A 115 -6.62 -2.31 -17.04
N GLU A 116 -7.89 -2.22 -16.64
CA GLU A 116 -8.93 -1.52 -17.41
C GLU A 116 -8.55 -0.06 -17.65
N VAL A 117 -8.07 0.65 -16.63
CA VAL A 117 -7.59 2.04 -16.76
C VAL A 117 -6.41 2.13 -17.74
N VAL A 118 -5.40 1.27 -17.61
CA VAL A 118 -4.22 1.28 -18.49
C VAL A 118 -4.59 0.93 -19.93
N TYR A 119 -5.47 -0.05 -20.12
CA TYR A 119 -6.02 -0.42 -21.41
C TYR A 119 -6.73 0.78 -22.07
N ASP A 120 -7.60 1.44 -21.31
CA ASP A 120 -8.36 2.61 -21.73
C ASP A 120 -7.47 3.79 -22.16
N LEU A 121 -6.34 3.99 -21.49
CA LEU A 121 -5.35 4.98 -21.89
C LEU A 121 -4.68 4.54 -23.21
N SER A 122 -4.29 3.27 -23.30
CA SER A 122 -3.54 2.74 -24.44
C SER A 122 -4.29 2.86 -25.76
N ILE A 123 -5.59 2.55 -25.78
CA ILE A 123 -6.45 2.65 -26.97
C ILE A 123 -6.71 4.10 -27.37
N ARG A 124 -6.67 5.04 -26.41
CA ARG A 124 -6.83 6.48 -26.65
C ARG A 124 -5.51 7.17 -27.04
N GLY A 125 -4.39 6.45 -26.94
CA GLY A 125 -3.07 6.98 -27.29
C GLY A 125 -2.50 7.99 -26.28
N LEU A 126 -3.06 8.09 -25.08
CA LEU A 126 -2.67 9.06 -24.05
C LEU A 126 -1.35 8.70 -23.35
N ASN A 127 -0.79 7.54 -23.68
CA ASN A 127 0.43 6.97 -23.07
C ASN A 127 1.67 7.31 -23.90
N LYS A 128 1.50 7.92 -25.10
CA LYS A 128 2.60 8.15 -26.05
C LYS A 128 3.45 9.38 -25.71
N GLU A 129 2.92 10.37 -25.00
CA GLU A 129 3.72 11.55 -24.62
C GLU A 129 4.77 11.23 -23.54
N ALA A 130 4.51 10.24 -22.68
CA ALA A 130 5.46 9.79 -21.67
C ALA A 130 6.68 9.05 -22.27
N THR A 131 6.53 8.42 -23.44
CA THR A 131 7.66 7.76 -24.14
C THR A 131 8.43 8.69 -25.08
N VAL A 132 7.81 9.76 -25.60
CA VAL A 132 8.49 10.72 -26.49
C VAL A 132 9.43 11.67 -25.72
N SER A 133 9.15 11.97 -24.45
CA SER A 133 10.00 12.84 -23.62
C SER A 133 11.32 12.21 -23.13
N ALA A 134 11.51 10.90 -23.27
CA ALA A 134 12.74 10.20 -22.88
C ALA A 134 13.70 9.87 -24.05
N GLY A 135 13.32 10.19 -25.30
CA GLY A 135 14.08 9.80 -26.50
C GLY A 135 14.56 10.95 -27.38
N GLY A 136 14.62 12.17 -26.84
CA GLY A 136 14.79 13.41 -27.60
C GLY A 136 16.03 14.24 -27.27
N GLU A 137 17.20 13.64 -27.12
CA GLU A 137 18.47 14.35 -27.30
C GLU A 137 19.34 13.56 -28.29
N LYS A 138 19.43 14.09 -29.50
CA LYS A 138 20.47 13.78 -30.48
C LYS A 138 21.65 14.71 -30.26
#